data_AF-A0A2N0L787-F1
#
_entry.id   AF-A0A2N0L787-F1
#
_cell.length_a   1.000
_cell.length_b   1.000
_cell.length_c   1.000
_cell.angle_alpha   90.00
_cell.angle_beta   90.00
_cell.angle_gamma   90.00
#
_symmetry.space_group_name_H-M   'P 1'
#
loop_
_entity.id
_entity.type
_entity.pdbx_description
1 polymer ?
#
loop_
_entity_poly.entity_id
_entity_poly.type
_entity_poly.pdbx_seq_one_letter_code
_entity_poly.pdbx_strand_id
1 'polypeptide(L)'
;MPEQPSEQSIQKMRAFVDRYNEKFGTYVSPVEGVTESVILGLAKNVDELGRPLCPCRFYPDKKEEVTHRTWLCACDDMQIYKYCHCLLFVNKEGLPITEYLPEGHEGREIYGLVEDPIPDKGRPLKNKWQEREQERIDRPS
;
A
#
# COMPACT_ATOMS: atom_id res chain seq x y z
N MET A 1 21.83 -4.92 15.35
CA MET A 1 20.51 -4.28 15.16
C MET A 1 20.47 -3.79 13.73
N PRO A 2 19.37 -3.98 12.96
CA PRO A 2 19.27 -3.36 11.65
C PRO A 2 19.44 -1.85 11.78
N GLU A 3 20.16 -1.24 10.85
CA GLU A 3 20.35 0.20 10.79
C GLU A 3 18.99 0.89 10.66
N GLN A 4 18.75 1.87 11.53
CA GLN A 4 17.51 2.63 11.54
C GLN A 4 17.52 3.59 10.33
N PRO A 5 16.37 3.78 9.66
CA PRO A 5 16.29 4.75 8.56
C PRO A 5 16.56 6.17 9.07
N SER A 6 16.94 7.06 8.15
CA SER A 6 17.22 8.46 8.46
C SER A 6 15.96 9.17 8.97
N GLU A 7 16.14 10.06 9.95
CA GLU A 7 15.04 10.86 10.50
C GLU A 7 14.32 11.66 9.41
N GLN A 8 15.07 12.14 8.42
CA GLN A 8 14.52 12.82 7.24
C GLN A 8 13.56 11.93 6.45
N SER A 9 13.93 10.67 6.19
CA SER A 9 13.08 9.72 5.46
C SER A 9 11.86 9.31 6.29
N ILE A 10 12.00 9.15 7.61
CA ILE A 10 10.87 8.87 8.51
C ILE A 10 9.85 10.02 8.45
N GLN A 11 10.30 11.27 8.66
CA GLN A 11 9.42 12.44 8.61
C GLN A 11 8.73 12.60 7.25
N LYS A 12 9.46 12.34 6.16
CA LYS A 12 8.90 12.32 4.80
C LYS A 12 7.80 11.28 4.65
N MET A 13 7.96 10.09 5.22
CA MET A 13 6.96 9.02 5.18
C MET A 13 5.75 9.32 6.06
N ARG A 14 5.93 9.92 7.25
CA ARG A 14 4.80 10.39 8.07
C ARG A 14 3.94 11.41 7.32
N ALA A 15 4.56 12.45 6.76
CA ALA A 15 3.86 13.47 5.98
C ALA A 15 3.22 12.91 4.70
N PHE A 16 3.81 11.87 4.11
CA PHE A 16 3.22 11.13 2.99
C PHE A 16 1.94 10.39 3.43
N VAL A 17 1.99 9.66 4.55
CA VAL A 17 0.84 8.90 5.08
C VAL A 17 -0.33 9.82 5.40
N ASP A 18 -0.09 10.94 6.09
CA ASP A 18 -1.14 11.90 6.46
C ASP A 18 -1.86 12.45 5.21
N ARG A 19 -1.07 12.86 4.21
CA ARG A 19 -1.60 13.37 2.93
C ARG A 19 -2.42 12.31 2.19
N TYR A 20 -1.94 11.07 2.17
CA TYR A 20 -2.61 10.00 1.45
C TYR A 20 -3.88 9.51 2.17
N ASN A 21 -3.93 9.56 3.51
CA ASN A 21 -5.15 9.35 4.27
C ASN A 21 -6.24 10.36 3.89
N GLU A 22 -5.90 11.65 3.84
CA GLU A 22 -6.85 12.69 3.45
C GLU A 22 -7.31 12.52 1.99
N LYS A 23 -6.37 12.23 1.09
CA LYS A 23 -6.59 12.06 -0.35
C LYS A 23 -7.46 10.83 -0.66
N PHE A 24 -7.26 9.74 0.06
CA PHE A 24 -7.98 8.49 -0.16
C PHE A 24 -9.19 8.34 0.77
N GLY A 25 -9.36 9.17 1.79
CA GLY A 25 -10.44 8.97 2.76
C GLY A 25 -10.23 7.69 3.58
N THR A 26 -8.98 7.42 3.97
CA THR A 26 -8.58 6.27 4.78
C THR A 26 -8.00 6.73 6.12
N TYR A 27 -7.73 5.76 6.99
CA TYR A 27 -7.13 5.95 8.30
C TYR A 27 -5.89 5.07 8.44
N VAL A 28 -5.02 5.38 9.41
CA VAL A 28 -3.94 4.48 9.80
C VAL A 28 -4.48 3.30 10.61
N SER A 29 -3.78 2.16 10.59
CA SER A 29 -4.20 1.00 11.38
C SER A 29 -4.27 1.32 12.87
N PRO A 30 -5.33 0.87 13.57
CA PRO A 30 -5.44 0.99 15.03
C PRO A 30 -4.58 -0.06 15.76
N VAL A 31 -4.02 -1.04 15.05
CA VAL A 31 -3.18 -2.09 15.64
C VAL A 31 -1.82 -1.49 16.01
N GLU A 32 -1.46 -1.64 17.27
CA GLU A 32 -0.20 -1.11 17.82
C GLU A 32 1.00 -1.60 17.02
N GLY A 33 1.91 -0.68 16.70
CA GLY A 33 3.16 -0.97 16.00
C GLY A 33 3.06 -1.20 14.49
N VAL A 34 1.87 -1.47 13.92
CA VAL A 34 1.71 -1.70 12.47
C VAL A 34 2.11 -0.46 11.67
N THR A 35 1.47 0.68 11.97
CA THR A 35 1.71 1.95 11.27
C THR A 35 3.18 2.35 11.35
N GLU A 36 3.79 2.26 12.53
CA GLU A 36 5.20 2.61 12.73
C GLU A 36 6.14 1.68 11.96
N SER A 37 5.90 0.36 12.03
CA SER A 37 6.72 -0.63 11.33
C SER A 37 6.69 -0.44 9.82
N VAL A 38 5.52 -0.12 9.26
CA VAL A 38 5.39 0.14 7.82
C VAL A 38 6.07 1.46 7.44
N ILE A 39 5.93 2.52 8.24
CA ILE A 39 6.60 3.81 8.01
C ILE A 39 8.13 3.64 8.02
N LEU A 40 8.67 2.90 8.99
CA LEU A 40 10.12 2.60 9.06
C LEU A 40 10.58 1.78 7.86
N GLY A 41 9.80 0.79 7.42
CA GLY A 41 10.11 0.00 6.24
C GLY A 41 10.10 0.82 4.94
N LEU A 42 9.12 1.71 4.78
CA LEU A 42 9.07 2.65 3.66
C LEU A 42 10.24 3.62 3.68
N ALA A 43 10.56 4.19 4.84
CA ALA A 43 11.67 5.12 5.02
C ALA A 43 13.01 4.45 4.69
N LYS A 44 13.21 3.21 5.14
CA LYS A 44 14.39 2.42 4.81
C LYS A 44 14.52 2.18 3.31
N ASN A 45 13.44 1.81 2.63
CA ASN A 45 13.48 1.66 1.17
C ASN A 45 13.72 3.01 0.45
N VAL A 46 13.29 4.14 1.01
CA VAL A 46 13.65 5.48 0.49
C VAL A 46 15.15 5.74 0.60
N ASP A 47 15.76 5.42 1.74
CA ASP A 47 17.21 5.61 1.93
C ASP A 47 18.02 4.68 1.00
N GLU A 48 17.62 3.41 0.88
CA GLU A 48 18.35 2.40 0.10
C GLU A 48 18.12 2.48 -1.41
N LEU A 49 16.89 2.78 -1.84
CA LEU A 49 16.45 2.69 -3.25
C LEU A 49 16.06 4.05 -3.84
N GLY A 50 16.02 5.12 -3.02
CA GLY A 50 15.53 6.43 -3.43
C GLY A 50 14.01 6.50 -3.63
N ARG A 51 13.26 5.42 -3.34
CA ARG A 51 11.82 5.28 -3.59
C ARG A 51 11.14 4.45 -2.48
N PRO A 52 9.90 4.78 -2.08
CA PRO A 52 9.20 4.09 -1.00
C PRO A 52 8.57 2.76 -1.49
N LEU A 53 9.42 1.79 -1.83
CA LEU A 53 8.96 0.45 -2.20
C LEU A 53 8.19 -0.18 -1.02
N CYS A 54 7.07 -0.85 -1.30
CA CYS A 54 6.21 -1.45 -0.29
C CYS A 54 6.98 -2.45 0.59
N PRO A 55 7.01 -2.27 1.93
CA PRO A 55 7.87 -3.08 2.81
C PRO A 55 7.27 -4.42 3.22
N CYS A 56 5.96 -4.64 2.99
CA CYS A 56 5.27 -5.86 3.40
C CYS A 56 5.30 -6.98 2.35
N ARG A 57 6.23 -6.91 1.39
CA ARG A 57 6.40 -7.89 0.31
C ARG A 57 7.86 -8.32 0.20
N PHE A 58 8.06 -9.56 -0.23
CA PHE A 58 9.36 -10.07 -0.66
C PHE A 58 9.63 -9.72 -2.12
N TYR A 59 10.86 -9.29 -2.42
CA TYR A 59 11.32 -9.00 -3.77
C TYR A 59 12.63 -9.74 -4.01
N PRO A 60 12.74 -10.58 -5.06
CA PRO A 60 14.01 -11.18 -5.45
C PRO A 60 15.06 -10.10 -5.79
N ASP A 61 14.66 -9.07 -6.53
CA ASP A 61 15.46 -7.89 -6.82
C ASP A 61 14.63 -6.61 -6.58
N LYS A 62 14.95 -5.90 -5.50
CA LYS A 62 14.29 -4.63 -5.17
C LYS A 62 14.60 -3.51 -6.18
N LYS A 63 15.77 -3.51 -6.80
CA LYS A 63 16.17 -2.45 -7.75
C LYS A 63 15.41 -2.59 -9.06
N GLU A 64 15.25 -3.83 -9.53
CA GLU A 64 14.40 -4.13 -10.69
C GLU A 64 12.94 -3.72 -10.39
N GLU A 65 12.39 -4.09 -9.23
CA GLU A 65 10.98 -3.81 -8.93
C GLU A 65 10.64 -2.31 -8.89
N VAL A 66 11.59 -1.49 -8.42
CA VAL A 66 11.43 -0.02 -8.43
C VAL A 66 11.23 0.53 -9.84
N THR A 67 11.71 -0.16 -10.89
CA THR A 67 11.52 0.25 -12.30
C THR A 67 10.10 0.01 -12.80
N HIS A 68 9.43 -1.06 -12.34
CA HIS A 68 8.03 -1.37 -12.69
C HIS A 68 7.03 -0.44 -12.01
N ARG A 69 7.40 0.07 -10.83
CA ARG A 69 6.61 1.03 -10.03
C ARG A 69 5.33 0.47 -9.40
N THR A 70 4.89 -0.73 -9.77
CA THR A 70 3.69 -1.42 -9.27
C THR A 70 3.57 -1.36 -7.75
N TRP A 71 4.70 -1.59 -7.06
CA TRP A 71 4.76 -1.68 -5.59
C TRP A 71 5.33 -0.44 -4.89
N LEU A 72 5.48 0.70 -5.57
CA LEU A 72 5.89 1.94 -4.91
C LEU A 72 4.70 2.56 -4.18
N CYS A 73 4.85 2.85 -2.88
CA CYS A 73 3.77 3.39 -2.08
C CYS A 73 3.34 4.79 -2.57
N ALA A 74 2.05 5.09 -2.76
CA ALA A 74 0.90 4.19 -2.70
C ALA A 74 0.87 3.29 -3.93
N CYS A 75 0.93 1.97 -3.73
CA CYS A 75 1.05 1.00 -4.82
C CYS A 75 -0.18 1.00 -5.73
N ASP A 76 -0.06 0.32 -6.86
CA ASP A 76 -1.15 0.26 -7.83
C ASP A 76 -2.42 -0.36 -7.25
N ASP A 77 -2.31 -1.37 -6.37
CA ASP A 77 -3.47 -1.91 -5.66
C ASP A 77 -4.20 -0.84 -4.83
N MET A 78 -3.48 0.08 -4.19
CA MET A 78 -4.09 1.19 -3.48
C MET A 78 -4.69 2.22 -4.43
N GLN A 79 -4.02 2.49 -5.56
CA GLN A 79 -4.47 3.49 -6.54
C GLN A 79 -5.59 2.99 -7.47
N ILE A 80 -5.83 1.69 -7.55
CA ILE A 80 -6.81 1.06 -8.44
C ILE A 80 -7.94 0.45 -7.62
N TYR A 81 -7.62 -0.31 -6.57
CA TYR A 81 -8.57 -1.06 -5.74
C TYR A 81 -8.79 -0.45 -4.35
N LYS A 82 -8.03 0.59 -3.96
CA LYS A 82 -8.03 1.15 -2.60
C LYS A 82 -7.68 0.14 -1.51
N TYR A 83 -6.99 -0.93 -1.90
CA TYR A 83 -6.59 -2.00 -1.01
C TYR A 83 -5.14 -1.81 -0.57
N CYS A 84 -4.88 -1.92 0.74
CA CYS A 84 -3.55 -1.86 1.32
C CYS A 84 -3.25 -3.15 2.12
N HIS A 85 -2.47 -4.05 1.53
CA HIS A 85 -2.04 -5.29 2.20
C HIS A 85 -1.26 -5.00 3.50
N CYS A 86 -0.46 -3.93 3.54
CA CYS A 86 0.31 -3.59 4.73
C CYS A 86 -0.55 -3.06 5.90
N LEU A 87 -1.86 -2.89 5.69
CA LEU A 87 -2.79 -2.28 6.65
C LEU A 87 -2.38 -0.85 7.06
N LEU A 88 -1.57 -0.15 6.25
CA LEU A 88 -1.23 1.25 6.53
C LEU A 88 -2.42 2.19 6.26
N PHE A 89 -3.23 1.84 5.26
CA PHE A 89 -4.43 2.56 4.87
C PHE A 89 -5.63 1.63 5.01
N VAL A 90 -6.48 1.92 5.99
CA VAL A 90 -7.65 1.10 6.36
C VAL A 90 -8.91 1.95 6.45
N ASN A 91 -10.06 1.31 6.54
CA ASN A 91 -11.32 1.98 6.85
C ASN A 91 -11.37 2.40 8.35
N LYS A 92 -12.46 3.06 8.75
CA LYS A 92 -12.67 3.53 10.14
C LYS A 92 -12.68 2.42 11.20
N GLU A 93 -12.92 1.18 10.80
CA GLU A 93 -12.98 -0.02 11.66
C GLU A 93 -11.61 -0.73 11.74
N GLY A 94 -10.61 -0.23 11.02
CA GLY A 94 -9.28 -0.85 10.99
C GLY A 94 -9.14 -1.99 9.97
N LEU A 95 -10.12 -2.18 9.09
CA LEU A 95 -10.12 -3.23 8.07
C LEU A 95 -9.63 -2.69 6.71
N PRO A 96 -8.93 -3.50 5.91
CA PRO A 96 -8.59 -3.13 4.55
C PRO A 96 -9.86 -3.06 3.69
N ILE A 97 -9.93 -2.09 2.78
CA ILE A 97 -11.04 -1.97 1.82
C ILE A 97 -10.83 -3.03 0.73
N THR A 98 -11.80 -3.91 0.54
CA THR A 98 -11.73 -5.02 -0.42
C THR A 98 -12.82 -4.96 -1.50
N GLU A 99 -13.73 -3.98 -1.43
CA GLU A 99 -14.86 -3.80 -2.34
C GLU A 99 -14.50 -3.92 -3.82
N TYR A 100 -13.37 -3.32 -4.19
CA TYR A 100 -12.96 -3.19 -5.59
C TYR A 100 -11.98 -4.26 -6.05
N LEU A 101 -11.61 -5.19 -5.17
CA LEU A 101 -10.75 -6.31 -5.53
C LEU A 101 -11.50 -7.28 -6.46
N PRO A 102 -10.78 -7.86 -7.44
CA PRO A 102 -11.35 -8.87 -8.31
C PRO A 102 -11.73 -10.14 -7.53
N GLU A 103 -12.58 -10.95 -8.14
CA GLU A 103 -12.96 -12.26 -7.59
C GLU A 103 -11.73 -13.18 -7.53
N GLY A 104 -11.61 -14.00 -6.47
CA GLY A 104 -10.44 -14.86 -6.24
C GLY A 104 -9.17 -14.12 -5.80
N HIS A 105 -9.26 -12.82 -5.46
CA HIS A 105 -8.14 -12.11 -4.85
C HIS A 105 -8.03 -12.45 -3.36
N GLU A 106 -6.83 -12.78 -2.88
CA GLU A 106 -6.56 -13.23 -1.49
C GLU A 106 -7.18 -12.32 -0.42
N GLY A 107 -7.07 -11.00 -0.58
CA GLY A 107 -7.64 -10.03 0.36
C GLY A 107 -9.17 -10.16 0.51
N ARG A 108 -9.86 -10.48 -0.59
CA ARG A 108 -11.32 -10.69 -0.58
C ARG A 108 -11.69 -12.05 0.01
N GLU A 109 -10.84 -13.07 -0.15
CA GLU A 109 -11.03 -14.38 0.48
C GLU A 109 -10.84 -14.32 2.00
N ILE A 110 -9.84 -13.55 2.47
CA ILE A 110 -9.49 -13.43 3.88
C ILE A 110 -10.46 -12.51 4.63
N TYR A 111 -10.71 -11.32 4.11
CA TYR A 111 -11.50 -10.28 4.81
C TYR A 111 -12.96 -10.24 4.37
N GLY A 112 -13.35 -10.99 3.34
CA GLY A 112 -14.67 -10.88 2.73
C GLY A 112 -14.84 -9.56 1.96
N LEU A 113 -16.09 -9.13 1.83
CA LEU A 113 -16.43 -7.84 1.21
C LEU A 113 -16.45 -6.74 2.28
N VAL A 114 -15.43 -5.88 2.25
CA VAL A 114 -15.32 -4.68 3.08
C VAL A 114 -15.53 -3.47 2.18
N GLU A 115 -16.68 -2.81 2.37
CA GLU A 115 -17.09 -1.63 1.60
C GLU A 115 -16.18 -0.43 1.85
N ASP A 116 -16.03 0.40 0.83
CA ASP A 116 -15.36 1.69 0.91
C ASP A 116 -16.30 2.73 1.55
N PRO A 117 -15.97 3.24 2.75
CA PRO A 117 -16.83 4.22 3.41
C PRO A 117 -16.85 5.59 2.71
N ILE A 118 -15.88 5.88 1.83
CA ILE A 118 -15.71 7.19 1.17
C ILE A 118 -15.36 6.97 -0.32
N PRO A 119 -16.30 6.47 -1.14
CA PRO A 119 -16.06 6.03 -2.51
C PRO A 119 -15.74 7.16 -3.50
N ASP A 120 -16.04 8.41 -3.13
CA ASP A 120 -15.72 9.61 -3.90
C ASP A 120 -14.23 10.00 -3.82
N LYS A 121 -13.48 9.43 -2.86
CA LYS A 121 -12.06 9.71 -2.67
C LYS A 121 -11.13 8.57 -3.10
N GLY A 122 -10.01 8.98 -3.67
CA GLY A 122 -8.92 8.10 -4.07
C GLY A 122 -9.16 7.38 -5.39
N ARG A 123 -8.52 6.21 -5.51
CA ARG A 123 -8.52 5.36 -6.71
C ARG A 123 -8.27 6.11 -8.04
N PRO A 124 -7.23 6.96 -8.14
CA PRO A 124 -6.98 7.77 -9.34
C PRO A 124 -6.71 6.94 -10.60
N LEU A 125 -6.34 5.67 -10.44
CA LEU A 125 -6.04 4.75 -11.53
C LEU A 125 -7.12 3.67 -11.72
N LYS A 126 -8.33 3.85 -11.17
CA LYS A 126 -9.42 2.84 -11.23
C LYS A 126 -9.73 2.29 -12.62
N ASN A 127 -9.49 3.06 -13.67
CA ASN A 127 -9.70 2.65 -15.05
C ASN A 127 -8.68 1.62 -15.56
N LYS A 128 -7.56 1.42 -14.87
CA LYS A 128 -6.49 0.47 -15.22
C LYS A 128 -6.65 -0.90 -14.56
N TRP A 129 -7.80 -1.19 -13.98
CA TRP A 129 -8.01 -2.43 -13.22
C TRP A 129 -7.77 -3.70 -14.04
N GLN A 130 -8.11 -3.70 -15.33
CA GLN A 130 -7.89 -4.86 -16.21
C GLN A 130 -6.40 -5.12 -16.44
N GLU A 131 -5.63 -4.07 -16.69
CA GLU A 131 -4.16 -4.15 -16.86
C GLU A 131 -3.51 -4.68 -15.58
N ARG A 132 -3.95 -4.18 -14.43
CA ARG A 132 -3.42 -4.59 -13.12
C ARG A 132 -3.76 -6.04 -12.81
N GLU A 133 -4.98 -6.47 -13.11
CA GLU A 133 -5.38 -7.85 -12.89
C GLU A 133 -4.61 -8.82 -13.78
N GLN A 134 -4.39 -8.47 -15.04
CA GLN A 134 -3.54 -9.25 -15.94
C GLN A 134 -2.10 -9.33 -15.41
N GLU A 135 -1.52 -8.22 -14.95
CA GLU A 135 -0.18 -8.22 -14.35
C GLU A 135 -0.11 -9.11 -13.10
N ARG A 136 -1.15 -9.11 -12.24
CA ARG A 136 -1.21 -9.98 -11.06
C ARG A 136 -1.18 -11.46 -11.44
N ILE A 137 -1.84 -11.83 -12.54
CA ILE A 137 -1.86 -13.21 -13.06
C ILE A 137 -0.50 -13.58 -13.66
N ASP A 138 0.12 -12.66 -14.40
CA ASP A 138 1.38 -12.91 -15.10
C ASP A 138 2.61 -12.88 -14.18
N ARG A 139 2.56 -12.07 -13.12
CA ARG A 139 3.61 -11.90 -12.09
C ARG A 139 3.03 -12.20 -10.71
N PRO A 140 2.65 -13.47 -10.44
CA PRO A 140 2.18 -13.86 -9.12
C PRO A 140 3.29 -13.65 -8.11
N SER A 141 2.84 -13.38 -6.90
CA SER A 141 3.58 -12.70 -5.85
C SER A 141 4.22 -13.65 -4.88
#